data_AF-A0A1E4X1Z4-F1
#
_entry.id   AF-A0A1E4X1Z4-F1
#
_cell.length_a   1.000
_cell.length_b   1.000
_cell.length_c   1.000
_cell.angle_alpha   90.00
_cell.angle_beta   90.00
_cell.angle_gamma   90.00
#
_symmetry.space_group_name_H-M   'P 1'
#
loop_
_entity.id
_entity.type
_entity.pdbx_description
1 polymer ?
#
loop_
_entity_poly.entity_id
_entity_poly.type
_entity_poly.pdbx_seq_one_letter_code
_entity_poly.pdbx_strand_id
1 'polypeptide(L)'
;MQAQHQSSSDDKATTAPADGMQAARHLMAIRIVGTALFDYQVRKTADARIRLECVTTMAQLQGDLTAHEAALVSQLLAKSTFIGASL
;
A
#
# COMPACT_ATOMS: atom_id res chain seq x y z
N MET A 1 49.77 -3.43 -17.05
CA MET A 1 48.58 -4.30 -16.92
C MET A 1 47.37 -3.52 -17.44
N GLN A 2 46.81 -3.88 -18.59
CA GLN A 2 45.55 -3.32 -19.08
C GLN A 2 44.44 -4.34 -18.80
N ALA A 3 43.46 -3.99 -17.97
CA ALA A 3 42.31 -4.84 -17.72
C ALA A 3 41.23 -4.55 -18.78
N GLN A 4 40.91 -5.53 -19.62
CA GLN A 4 39.74 -5.47 -20.50
C GLN A 4 38.50 -5.63 -19.63
N HIS A 5 37.76 -4.54 -19.43
CA HIS A 5 36.51 -4.58 -18.69
C HIS A 5 35.48 -5.33 -19.55
N GLN A 6 35.20 -6.60 -19.21
CA GLN A 6 34.10 -7.36 -19.81
C GLN A 6 32.77 -6.82 -19.29
N SER A 7 32.41 -5.61 -19.71
CA SER A 7 31.06 -5.10 -19.52
C SER A 7 30.17 -5.79 -20.55
N SER A 8 29.54 -6.90 -20.18
CA SER A 8 28.48 -7.48 -21.01
C SER A 8 27.29 -6.50 -21.03
N SER A 9 26.75 -6.28 -22.24
CA SER A 9 25.56 -5.45 -22.49
C SER A 9 24.26 -6.20 -22.23
N ASP A 10 24.33 -7.41 -21.69
CA ASP A 10 23.13 -8.19 -21.35
C ASP A 10 22.35 -7.46 -20.27
N ASP A 11 21.02 -7.54 -20.37
CA ASP A 11 20.10 -6.96 -19.40
C ASP A 11 20.52 -7.37 -17.99
N LYS A 12 20.99 -6.37 -17.22
CA LYS A 12 21.34 -6.59 -15.82
C LYS A 12 20.07 -7.00 -15.10
N ALA A 13 20.17 -8.03 -14.25
CA ALA A 13 19.11 -8.38 -13.34
C ALA A 13 18.78 -7.16 -12.47
N THR A 14 17.73 -6.43 -12.87
CA THR A 14 17.22 -5.27 -12.16
C THR A 14 15.98 -5.72 -11.41
N THR A 15 15.89 -5.35 -10.13
CA THR A 15 14.66 -5.55 -9.34
C THR A 15 13.58 -4.52 -9.70
N ALA A 16 13.82 -3.68 -10.72
CA ALA A 16 12.83 -2.76 -11.22
C ALA A 16 11.62 -3.54 -11.77
N PRO A 17 10.40 -3.23 -11.31
CA PRO A 17 9.21 -3.86 -11.84
C PRO A 17 9.05 -3.52 -13.33
N ALA A 18 8.56 -4.48 -14.12
CA ALA A 18 8.34 -4.34 -15.56
C ALA A 18 7.45 -3.13 -15.93
N ASP A 19 6.58 -2.70 -15.01
CA ASP A 19 5.75 -1.47 -15.07
C ASP A 19 6.18 -0.45 -14.00
N GLY A 20 7.47 -0.07 -14.01
CA GLY A 20 8.18 0.65 -12.94
C GLY A 20 7.39 1.70 -12.16
N MET A 21 6.65 2.58 -12.84
CA MET A 21 5.89 3.65 -12.20
C MET A 21 4.58 3.20 -11.56
N GLN A 22 3.83 2.28 -12.18
CA GLN A 22 2.58 1.76 -11.61
C GLN A 22 2.88 0.94 -10.35
N ALA A 23 3.88 0.07 -10.40
CA ALA A 23 4.29 -0.72 -9.25
C ALA A 23 4.84 0.15 -8.11
N ALA A 24 5.59 1.21 -8.42
CA ALA A 24 6.03 2.17 -7.40
C ALA A 24 4.85 2.90 -6.74
N ARG A 25 3.87 3.36 -7.53
CA ARG A 25 2.64 3.98 -7.00
C ARG A 25 1.83 3.02 -6.14
N HIS A 26 1.70 1.78 -6.58
CA HIS A 26 1.02 0.73 -5.83
C HIS A 26 1.67 0.49 -4.45
N LEU A 27 3.00 0.37 -4.40
CA LEU A 27 3.72 0.22 -3.13
C LEU A 27 3.59 1.46 -2.23
N MET A 28 3.59 2.67 -2.81
CA MET A 28 3.32 3.90 -2.06
C MET A 28 1.90 3.92 -1.49
N ALA A 29 0.90 3.50 -2.28
CA ALA A 29 -0.49 3.43 -1.82
C ALA A 29 -0.65 2.43 -0.67
N ILE A 30 -0.05 1.23 -0.77
CA ILE A 30 0.00 0.26 0.32
C ILE A 30 0.62 0.89 1.57
N ARG A 31 1.73 1.63 1.43
CA ARG A 31 2.38 2.30 2.57
C ARG A 31 1.48 3.36 3.22
N ILE A 32 0.82 4.19 2.42
CA ILE A 32 -0.06 5.26 2.91
C ILE A 32 -1.28 4.66 3.64
N VAL A 33 -1.95 3.70 2.99
CA VAL A 33 -3.12 3.01 3.56
C VAL A 33 -2.74 2.24 4.82
N GLY A 34 -1.61 1.50 4.80
CA GLY A 34 -1.11 0.78 5.96
C GLY A 34 -0.79 1.70 7.14
N THR A 35 -0.27 2.90 6.87
CA THR A 35 -0.01 3.92 7.92
C THR A 35 -1.32 4.43 8.52
N ALA A 36 -2.31 4.77 7.68
CA ALA A 36 -3.63 5.20 8.16
C ALA A 36 -4.36 4.08 8.92
N LEU A 37 -4.19 2.82 8.51
CA LEU A 37 -4.76 1.67 9.18
C LEU A 37 -4.17 1.48 10.57
N PHE A 38 -2.84 1.50 10.68
CA PHE A 38 -2.16 1.43 11.96
C PHE A 38 -2.61 2.56 12.89
N ASP A 39 -2.69 3.77 12.35
CA ASP A 39 -3.12 4.94 13.08
C ASP A 39 -4.54 4.82 13.65
N TYR A 40 -5.48 4.33 12.84
CA TYR A 40 -6.84 4.02 13.29
C TYR A 40 -6.85 2.93 14.36
N GLN A 41 -6.06 1.86 14.21
CA GLN A 41 -6.01 0.77 15.17
C GLN A 41 -5.46 1.20 16.54
N VAL A 42 -4.54 2.17 16.56
CA VAL A 42 -3.99 2.74 17.79
C VAL A 42 -4.94 3.77 18.41
N ARG A 43 -5.37 4.78 17.63
CA ARG A 43 -6.15 5.91 18.16
C ARG A 43 -7.64 5.62 18.33
N LYS A 44 -8.20 4.75 17.49
CA LYS A 44 -9.62 4.36 17.47
C LYS A 44 -10.61 5.54 17.41
N THR A 45 -10.22 6.65 16.81
CA THR A 45 -11.09 7.83 16.64
C THR A 45 -11.84 7.79 15.31
N ALA A 46 -13.01 8.46 15.26
CA ALA A 46 -13.78 8.61 14.03
C ALA A 46 -12.98 9.33 12.93
N ASP A 47 -12.19 10.33 13.31
CA ASP A 47 -11.31 11.08 12.40
C ASP A 47 -10.21 10.19 11.78
N ALA A 48 -9.57 9.30 12.58
CA ALA A 48 -8.61 8.34 12.03
C ALA A 48 -9.27 7.31 11.10
N ARG A 49 -10.51 6.91 11.40
CA ARG A 49 -11.32 6.04 10.52
C ARG A 49 -11.64 6.73 9.18
N ILE A 50 -12.14 7.97 9.22
CA ILE A 50 -12.46 8.75 8.02
C ILE A 50 -11.23 8.91 7.14
N ARG A 51 -10.06 9.21 7.73
CA ARG A 51 -8.80 9.29 6.97
C ARG A 51 -8.48 7.98 6.27
N LEU A 52 -8.56 6.85 6.96
CA LEU A 52 -8.31 5.52 6.38
C LEU A 52 -9.26 5.23 5.22
N GLU A 53 -10.55 5.51 5.40
CA GLU A 53 -11.58 5.34 4.35
C GLU A 53 -11.27 6.21 3.13
N CYS A 54 -10.92 7.48 3.35
CA CYS A 54 -10.56 8.43 2.28
C CYS A 54 -9.35 7.95 1.49
N VAL A 55 -8.21 7.67 2.15
CA VAL A 55 -6.97 7.30 1.43
C VAL A 55 -7.12 5.97 0.70
N THR A 56 -7.88 5.02 1.25
CA THR A 56 -8.17 3.73 0.60
C THR A 56 -9.03 3.93 -0.65
N THR A 57 -10.10 4.72 -0.53
CA THR A 57 -11.00 5.03 -1.66
C THR A 57 -10.26 5.77 -2.77
N MET A 58 -9.46 6.78 -2.42
CA MET A 58 -8.67 7.53 -3.39
C MET A 58 -7.64 6.66 -4.11
N ALA A 59 -6.95 5.77 -3.40
CA ALA A 59 -5.99 4.85 -4.01
C ALA A 59 -6.67 3.85 -4.94
N GLN A 60 -7.85 3.35 -4.58
CA GLN A 60 -8.64 2.48 -5.47
C GLN A 60 -9.09 3.22 -6.74
N LEU A 61 -9.61 4.45 -6.61
CA LEU A 61 -10.08 5.25 -7.74
C LEU A 61 -8.95 5.63 -8.71
N GLN A 62 -7.73 5.81 -8.20
CA GLN A 62 -6.54 6.08 -9.02
C GLN A 62 -5.94 4.81 -9.65
N GLY A 63 -6.46 3.62 -9.31
CA GLY A 63 -5.90 2.35 -9.73
C GLY A 63 -4.58 2.00 -9.05
N ASP A 64 -4.21 2.71 -7.98
CA ASP A 64 -3.04 2.40 -7.16
C ASP A 64 -3.31 1.25 -6.19
N LEU A 65 -4.58 0.97 -5.87
CA LEU A 65 -5.02 -0.26 -5.21
C LEU A 65 -6.03 -1.01 -6.07
N THR A 66 -5.97 -2.33 -5.99
CA THR A 66 -6.98 -3.21 -6.56
C THR A 66 -8.27 -3.16 -5.73
N ALA A 67 -9.39 -3.53 -6.36
CA ALA A 67 -10.67 -3.65 -5.65
C ALA A 67 -10.61 -4.66 -4.49
N HIS A 68 -9.81 -5.72 -4.63
CA HIS A 68 -9.64 -6.72 -3.57
C HIS A 68 -8.95 -6.13 -2.33
N GLU A 69 -7.89 -5.34 -2.52
CA GLU A 69 -7.16 -4.71 -1.42
C GLU A 69 -8.01 -3.68 -0.69
N ALA A 70 -8.76 -2.86 -1.44
CA ALA A 70 -9.71 -1.92 -0.84
C ALA A 70 -10.79 -2.66 -0.01
N ALA A 71 -11.31 -3.77 -0.54
CA ALA A 71 -12.29 -4.60 0.16
C ALA A 71 -11.73 -5.24 1.44
N LEU A 72 -10.43 -5.57 1.50
CA LEU A 72 -9.79 -6.04 2.73
C LEU A 72 -9.81 -4.96 3.82
N VAL A 73 -9.52 -3.70 3.46
CA VAL A 73 -9.58 -2.58 4.42
C VAL A 73 -11.01 -2.37 4.94
N SER A 74 -12.02 -2.42 4.05
CA SER A 74 -13.43 -2.32 4.46
C SER A 74 -13.84 -3.44 5.44
N GLN A 75 -13.38 -4.68 5.20
CA GLN A 75 -13.61 -5.80 6.11
C GLN A 75 -12.94 -5.58 7.46
N LEU A 76 -11.72 -5.04 7.49
CA LEU A 76 -11.00 -4.73 8.73
C LEU A 76 -11.71 -3.65 9.54
N LEU A 77 -12.23 -2.60 8.89
CA LEU A 77 -13.03 -1.54 9.52
C LEU A 77 -14.33 -2.09 10.14
N ALA A 78 -15.02 -2.98 9.43
CA ALA A 78 -16.22 -3.64 9.95
C ALA A 78 -15.90 -4.50 11.19
N LYS A 79 -14.78 -5.22 11.17
CA LYS A 79 -14.34 -6.07 12.29
C LYS A 79 -13.83 -5.28 13.49
N SER A 80 -13.11 -4.17 13.30
CA SER A 80 -12.57 -3.35 14.39
C SER A 80 -13.68 -2.77 15.27
N THR A 81 -14.87 -2.53 14.69
CA THR A 81 -16.06 -2.09 15.42
C THR A 81 -16.55 -3.12 16.45
N PHE A 82 -16.24 -4.42 16.26
CA PHE A 82 -16.74 -5.50 17.13
C PHE A 82 -15.92 -5.71 18.42
N ILE A 83 -14.65 -5.30 18.44
CA ILE A 83 -13.76 -5.57 19.60
C ILE A 83 -13.96 -4.54 20.74
N GLY A 84 -14.65 -3.42 20.47
CA GLY A 84 -14.94 -2.39 21.47
C GLY A 84 -16.29 -2.51 22.18
N ALA A 85 -17.14 -3.49 21.83
CA ALA A 85 -18.51 -3.61 22.33
C ALA A 85 -18.69 -4.68 23.42
N SER A 86 -17.60 -5.21 23.98
CA SER A 86 -17.64 -6.15 25.08
C SER A 86 -16.74 -5.64 26.20
N LEU A 87 -17.34 -4.91 27.14
CA LEU A 87 -17.07 -4.85 28.60
C LEU A 87 -17.93 -3.74 29.23
#